data_AF-A0A2S8WW05-F1
#
_entry.id   AF-A0A2S8WW05-F1
#
_cell.length_a   1.000
_cell.length_b   1.000
_cell.length_c   1.000
_cell.angle_alpha   90.00
_cell.angle_beta   90.00
_cell.angle_gamma   90.00
#
_symmetry.space_group_name_H-M   'P 1'
#
loop_
_entity.id
_entity.type
_entity.pdbx_description
1 polymer ?
#
loop_
_entity_poly.entity_id
_entity_poly.type
_entity_poly.pdbx_seq_one_letter_code
_entity_poly.pdbx_strand_id
1 'polypeptide(L)'
;MEYTQQRYKRSAGKSSFDGPAIAKGWFVAVGLWLVGTLISMLITEILSEGGSGSFISSSLGIWAVFSVASVLVAGVLGLPLALLLNRFMRQVQTPWIHVLAFAMFFTLSGAILMSGMTGSFLSALGVSCWMGLCAAAGRLAAFRKSGAFHRVLTGD
;
A
#
# COMPACT_ATOMS: atom_id res chain seq x y z
N MET A 1 0.91 29.57 31.59
CA MET A 1 1.82 28.98 30.57
C MET A 1 2.34 27.58 30.94
N GLU A 2 2.11 27.05 32.16
CA GLU A 2 2.55 25.69 32.54
C GLU A 2 1.71 24.53 31.96
N TYR A 3 0.44 24.76 31.63
CA TYR A 3 -0.45 23.70 31.12
C TYR A 3 -0.05 23.17 29.73
N THR A 4 0.61 23.97 28.89
CA THR A 4 1.08 23.55 27.57
C THR A 4 2.33 22.66 27.65
N GLN A 5 3.21 22.91 28.63
CA GLN A 5 4.42 22.12 28.87
C GLN A 5 4.10 20.69 29.38
N GLN A 6 3.05 20.53 30.21
CA GLN A 6 2.62 19.22 30.69
C GLN A 6 1.99 18.34 29.59
N ARG A 7 1.25 18.91 28.63
CA ARG A 7 0.74 18.15 27.47
C ARG A 7 1.87 17.64 26.57
N TYR A 8 2.94 18.41 26.41
CA TYR A 8 4.10 18.03 25.60
C TYR A 8 4.92 16.89 26.23
N LYS A 9 5.04 16.86 27.56
CA LYS A 9 5.74 15.76 28.26
C LYS A 9 4.95 14.45 28.28
N ARG A 10 3.61 14.47 28.24
CA ARG A 10 2.80 13.24 28.12
C ARG A 10 2.82 12.63 26.71
N SER A 11 3.06 13.41 25.66
CA SER A 11 3.21 12.88 24.30
C SER A 11 4.61 12.37 23.99
N ALA A 12 5.63 12.85 24.71
CA ALA A 12 7.03 12.44 24.54
C ALA A 12 7.32 10.99 24.99
N GLY A 13 6.45 10.37 25.80
CA GLY A 13 6.65 9.03 26.37
C GLY A 13 6.15 7.86 25.51
N LYS A 14 5.40 8.10 24.43
CA LYS A 14 5.09 7.05 23.45
C LYS A 14 6.08 7.13 22.30
N SER A 15 7.32 6.69 22.54
CA SER A 15 8.16 6.14 21.47
C SER A 15 7.62 4.76 21.07
N SER A 16 6.35 4.73 20.67
CA SER A 16 5.70 3.54 20.16
C SER A 16 6.01 3.52 18.69
N PHE A 17 7.07 2.81 18.32
CA PHE A 17 7.16 2.30 16.97
C PHE A 17 5.86 1.51 16.77
N ASP A 18 4.87 2.10 16.07
CA ASP A 18 3.57 1.50 15.83
C ASP A 18 3.70 0.37 14.79
N GLY A 19 4.70 -0.50 14.97
CA GLY A 19 4.98 -1.69 14.18
C GLY A 19 3.74 -2.55 13.97
N PRO A 20 2.86 -2.76 14.97
CA PRO A 20 1.60 -3.47 14.75
C PRO A 20 0.66 -2.76 13.77
N ALA A 21 0.61 -1.42 13.76
CA ALA A 21 -0.22 -0.66 12.82
C ALA A 21 0.37 -0.68 11.40
N ILE A 22 1.70 -0.60 11.30
CA ILE A 22 2.43 -0.68 10.03
C ILE A 22 2.31 -2.08 9.44
N ALA A 23 2.53 -3.13 10.23
CA ALA A 23 2.36 -4.52 9.82
C ALA A 23 0.93 -4.78 9.35
N LYS A 24 -0.08 -4.32 10.10
CA LYS A 24 -1.48 -4.43 9.68
C LYS A 24 -1.74 -3.73 8.34
N GLY A 25 -1.27 -2.50 8.18
CA GLY A 25 -1.42 -1.77 6.92
C GLY A 25 -0.73 -2.47 5.75
N TRP A 26 0.45 -3.03 5.98
CA TRP A 26 1.19 -3.82 5.00
C TRP A 26 0.45 -5.10 4.62
N PHE A 27 -0.05 -5.88 5.59
CA PHE A 27 -0.84 -7.09 5.32
C PHE A 27 -2.11 -6.77 4.52
N VAL A 28 -2.79 -5.67 4.84
CA VAL A 28 -3.97 -5.23 4.08
C VAL A 28 -3.57 -4.86 2.64
N ALA A 29 -2.51 -4.07 2.45
CA ALA A 29 -2.04 -3.68 1.12
C ALA A 29 -1.62 -4.89 0.27
N VAL A 30 -0.83 -5.81 0.84
CA VAL A 30 -0.39 -7.03 0.17
C VAL A 30 -1.57 -7.96 -0.12
N GLY A 31 -2.51 -8.11 0.83
CA GLY A 31 -3.71 -8.91 0.64
C GLY A 31 -4.59 -8.37 -0.49
N LEU A 32 -4.84 -7.06 -0.52
CA LEU A 32 -5.59 -6.41 -1.61
C LEU A 32 -4.87 -6.53 -2.96
N TRP A 33 -3.54 -6.43 -2.96
CA TRP A 33 -2.74 -6.64 -4.16
C TRP A 33 -2.92 -8.07 -4.69
N LEU A 34 -2.75 -9.09 -3.85
CA LEU A 34 -2.89 -10.49 -4.24
C LEU A 34 -4.30 -10.81 -4.74
N VAL A 35 -5.33 -10.37 -4.02
CA VAL A 35 -6.73 -10.53 -4.44
C VAL A 35 -6.98 -9.82 -5.77
N GLY A 36 -6.45 -8.60 -5.94
CA GLY A 36 -6.53 -7.86 -7.19
C GLY A 36 -5.88 -8.62 -8.36
N THR A 37 -4.68 -9.16 -8.17
CA THR A 37 -4.00 -9.95 -9.21
C THR A 37 -4.76 -11.22 -9.57
N LEU A 38 -5.38 -11.90 -8.59
CA LEU A 38 -6.22 -13.07 -8.82
C LEU A 38 -7.49 -12.71 -9.61
N ILE A 39 -8.14 -11.59 -9.27
CA ILE A 39 -9.31 -11.11 -10.01
C ILE A 39 -8.92 -10.74 -11.44
N SER A 40 -7.80 -10.03 -11.64
CA SER A 40 -7.30 -9.70 -12.98
C SER A 40 -7.03 -10.96 -13.80
N MET A 41 -6.39 -11.97 -13.21
CA MET A 41 -6.18 -13.27 -13.86
C MET A 41 -7.51 -13.90 -14.28
N LEU A 42 -8.50 -13.93 -13.39
CA LEU A 42 -9.81 -14.52 -13.66
C LEU A 42 -10.55 -13.76 -14.78
N ILE A 43 -10.46 -12.44 -14.80
CA ILE A 43 -11.06 -11.61 -15.86
C ILE A 43 -10.36 -11.89 -17.20
N THR A 44 -9.04 -11.95 -17.24
CA THR A 44 -8.29 -12.25 -18.48
C THR A 44 -8.65 -13.64 -19.01
N GLU A 45 -8.86 -14.61 -18.14
CA GLU A 45 -9.33 -15.95 -18.51
C GLU A 45 -10.74 -15.91 -19.13
N ILE A 46 -11.68 -15.21 -18.48
CA ILE A 46 -13.08 -15.12 -18.96
C ILE A 46 -13.15 -14.40 -20.31
N LEU A 47 -12.37 -13.33 -20.49
CA LEU A 47 -12.34 -12.55 -21.73
C LEU A 47 -11.59 -13.26 -22.86
N SER A 48 -10.72 -14.21 -22.54
CA SER A 48 -10.04 -15.05 -23.53
C SER A 48 -10.94 -16.24 -23.89
N GLU A 49 -12.04 -15.95 -24.58
CA GLU A 49 -13.02 -16.95 -25.00
C GLU A 49 -12.36 -18.10 -25.80
N GLY A 50 -12.43 -19.34 -25.29
CA GLY A 50 -12.43 -20.56 -26.12
C GLY A 50 -11.13 -21.36 -26.28
N GLY A 51 -10.03 -21.01 -25.61
CA GLY A 51 -8.70 -21.60 -25.89
C GLY A 51 -8.25 -22.79 -25.03
N SER A 52 -8.93 -23.94 -25.09
CA SER A 52 -8.44 -25.28 -24.64
C SER A 52 -8.07 -25.48 -23.15
N GLY A 53 -8.67 -26.49 -22.51
CA GLY A 53 -8.53 -26.83 -21.08
C GLY A 53 -7.16 -27.29 -20.57
N SER A 54 -6.06 -26.86 -21.21
CA SER A 54 -4.67 -27.12 -20.80
C SER A 54 -3.94 -25.88 -20.24
N PHE A 55 -4.52 -24.68 -20.29
CA PHE A 55 -3.86 -23.45 -19.82
C PHE A 55 -3.84 -23.31 -18.29
N ILE A 56 -4.78 -23.93 -17.58
CA ILE A 56 -4.96 -23.77 -16.13
C ILE A 56 -3.74 -24.30 -15.34
N SER A 57 -3.11 -25.39 -15.77
CA SER A 57 -1.99 -25.98 -15.03
C SER A 57 -0.66 -25.23 -15.25
N SER A 58 -0.39 -24.74 -16.47
CA SER A 58 0.87 -24.05 -16.79
C SER A 58 0.86 -22.57 -16.35
N SER A 59 -0.27 -21.87 -16.49
CA SER A 59 -0.37 -20.47 -16.09
C SER A 59 -0.44 -20.29 -14.57
N LEU A 60 -1.13 -21.17 -13.85
CA LEU A 60 -1.28 -21.06 -12.39
C LEU A 60 0.08 -21.14 -11.67
N GLY A 61 1.00 -21.97 -12.16
CA GLY A 61 2.36 -22.06 -11.63
C GLY A 61 3.15 -20.76 -11.78
N ILE A 62 3.09 -20.12 -12.96
CA ILE A 62 3.78 -18.85 -13.24
C ILE A 62 3.21 -17.74 -12.36
N TRP A 63 1.87 -17.66 -12.26
CA TRP A 63 1.21 -16.66 -11.42
C TRP A 63 1.48 -16.87 -9.93
N ALA A 64 1.51 -18.12 -9.44
CA ALA A 64 1.87 -18.41 -8.05
C ALA A 64 3.31 -18.00 -7.73
N VAL A 65 4.26 -18.30 -8.62
CA VAL A 65 5.66 -17.85 -8.46
C VAL A 65 5.74 -16.33 -8.47
N PHE A 66 5.00 -15.67 -9.37
CA PHE A 66 4.94 -14.21 -9.43
C PHE A 66 4.34 -13.60 -8.15
N SER A 67 3.27 -14.19 -7.60
CA SER A 67 2.69 -13.78 -6.33
C SER A 67 3.68 -13.90 -5.18
N VAL A 68 4.38 -15.04 -5.05
CA VAL A 68 5.40 -15.24 -4.00
C VAL A 68 6.55 -14.25 -4.16
N ALA A 69 7.06 -14.08 -5.38
CA ALA A 69 8.12 -13.12 -5.68
C ALA A 69 7.67 -11.69 -5.33
N SER A 70 6.43 -11.31 -5.63
CA SER A 70 5.88 -9.99 -5.31
C SER A 70 5.78 -9.74 -3.81
N VAL A 71 5.45 -10.76 -3.00
CA VAL A 71 5.43 -10.67 -1.54
C VAL A 71 6.85 -10.48 -0.99
N LEU A 72 7.82 -11.22 -1.52
CA LEU A 72 9.24 -11.06 -1.14
C LEU A 72 9.75 -9.66 -1.46
N VAL A 73 9.49 -9.16 -2.67
CA VAL A 73 9.84 -7.79 -3.08
C VAL A 73 9.14 -6.75 -2.19
N ALA A 74 7.86 -6.94 -1.88
CA ALA A 74 7.10 -6.06 -0.99
C ALA A 74 7.64 -6.07 0.45
N GLY A 75 8.19 -7.20 0.91
CA GLY A 75 8.84 -7.31 2.21
C GLY A 75 10.22 -6.64 2.23
N VAL A 76 11.07 -6.97 1.27
CA VAL A 76 12.48 -6.52 1.22
C VAL A 76 12.58 -5.03 0.85
N LEU A 77 11.80 -4.57 -0.12
CA LEU A 77 11.85 -3.18 -0.59
C LEU A 77 10.68 -2.36 -0.05
N GLY A 78 9.46 -2.91 -0.08
CA GLY A 78 8.26 -2.16 0.29
C GLY A 78 8.22 -1.76 1.77
N LEU A 79 8.62 -2.65 2.68
CA LEU A 79 8.61 -2.40 4.12
C LEU A 79 9.61 -1.29 4.55
N PRO A 80 10.91 -1.33 4.19
CA PRO A 80 11.82 -0.25 4.54
C PRO A 80 11.42 1.07 3.89
N LEU A 81 10.90 1.05 2.66
CA LEU A 81 10.43 2.24 1.97
C LEU A 81 9.22 2.86 2.69
N ALA A 82 8.27 2.04 3.16
CA ALA A 82 7.14 2.49 3.96
C ALA A 82 7.58 3.09 5.30
N LEU A 83 8.60 2.52 5.96
CA LEU A 83 9.18 3.07 7.19
C LEU A 83 9.87 4.42 6.94
N LEU A 84 10.59 4.53 5.82
CA LEU A 84 11.29 5.74 5.42
C LEU A 84 10.32 6.87 5.09
N LEU A 85 9.25 6.56 4.35
CA LEU A 85 8.16 7.51 4.07
C LEU A 85 7.42 7.92 5.34
N ASN A 86 7.16 6.98 6.25
CA ASN A 86 6.55 7.27 7.56
C ASN A 86 7.45 8.18 8.42
N ARG A 87 8.78 8.03 8.32
CA ARG A 87 9.74 8.90 9.01
C ARG A 87 9.70 10.33 8.46
N PHE A 88 9.67 10.50 7.13
CA PHE A 88 9.54 11.84 6.53
C PHE A 88 8.22 12.50 6.87
N MET A 89 7.14 11.73 6.87
CA MET A 89 5.79 12.23 7.09
C MET A 89 5.47 12.50 8.56
N ARG A 90 6.38 12.20 9.49
CA ARG A 90 6.19 12.44 10.93
C ARG A 90 5.92 13.90 11.27
N GLN A 91 6.35 14.84 10.41
CA GLN A 91 6.07 16.27 10.58
C GLN A 91 4.63 16.65 10.22
N VAL A 92 3.97 15.86 9.38
CA VAL A 92 2.62 16.14 8.90
C VAL A 92 1.62 15.50 9.86
N GLN A 93 0.73 16.29 10.48
CA GLN A 93 -0.24 15.75 11.45
C GLN A 93 -1.53 15.23 10.80
N THR A 94 -1.75 15.54 9.53
CA THR A 94 -3.00 15.21 8.83
C THR A 94 -2.96 13.78 8.27
N PRO A 95 -3.88 12.89 8.71
CA PRO A 95 -3.86 11.48 8.31
C PRO A 95 -4.19 11.28 6.83
N TRP A 96 -5.01 12.16 6.23
CA TRP A 96 -5.34 12.11 4.80
C TRP A 96 -4.13 12.36 3.90
N ILE A 97 -3.22 13.25 4.29
CA ILE A 97 -2.00 13.50 3.52
C ILE A 97 -1.12 12.25 3.47
N HIS A 98 -1.12 11.44 4.52
CA HIS A 98 -0.44 10.14 4.51
C HIS A 98 -1.05 9.15 3.52
N VAL A 99 -2.37 9.04 3.51
CA VAL A 99 -3.05 8.15 2.55
C VAL A 99 -2.73 8.60 1.12
N LEU A 100 -2.80 9.90 0.84
CA LEU A 100 -2.52 10.47 -0.48
C LEU A 100 -1.05 10.32 -0.88
N ALA A 101 -0.11 10.60 0.03
CA ALA A 101 1.32 10.47 -0.24
C ALA A 101 1.72 9.03 -0.55
N PHE A 102 1.17 8.06 0.20
CA PHE A 102 1.39 6.64 -0.10
C PHE A 102 0.79 6.27 -1.45
N ALA A 103 -0.44 6.70 -1.76
CA ALA A 103 -1.04 6.46 -3.08
C ALA A 103 -0.16 7.00 -4.21
N MET A 104 0.20 8.28 -4.16
CA MET A 104 0.99 8.90 -5.22
C MET A 104 2.39 8.29 -5.34
N PHE A 105 3.06 8.04 -4.22
CA PHE A 105 4.41 7.51 -4.22
C PHE A 105 4.47 6.09 -4.82
N PHE A 106 3.57 5.19 -4.43
CA PHE A 106 3.54 3.83 -4.98
C PHE A 106 3.03 3.80 -6.43
N THR A 107 2.08 4.67 -6.81
CA THR A 107 1.66 4.80 -8.21
C THR A 107 2.78 5.32 -9.10
N LEU A 108 3.49 6.39 -8.69
CA LEU A 108 4.55 7.00 -9.50
C LEU A 108 5.78 6.10 -9.58
N SER A 109 6.22 5.52 -8.45
CA SER A 109 7.35 4.58 -8.46
C SER A 109 7.06 3.34 -9.30
N GLY A 110 5.86 2.76 -9.17
CA GLY A 110 5.41 1.67 -10.03
C GLY A 110 5.40 2.08 -11.51
N ALA A 111 4.86 3.25 -11.83
CA ALA A 111 4.73 3.71 -13.21
C ALA A 111 6.11 3.98 -13.85
N ILE A 112 7.06 4.53 -13.09
CA ILE A 112 8.44 4.75 -13.54
C ILE A 112 9.16 3.42 -13.78
N LEU A 113 8.98 2.43 -12.90
CA LEU A 113 9.59 1.11 -13.08
C LEU A 113 8.98 0.35 -14.26
N MET A 114 7.66 0.41 -14.41
CA MET A 114 6.94 -0.28 -15.48
C MET A 114 7.03 0.41 -16.84
N SER A 115 7.26 1.72 -16.90
CA SER A 115 7.35 2.44 -18.19
C SER A 115 8.51 1.96 -19.05
N GLY A 116 9.61 1.52 -18.42
CA GLY A 116 10.74 0.90 -19.12
C GLY A 116 10.39 -0.44 -19.76
N MET A 117 9.38 -1.15 -19.24
CA MET A 117 8.93 -2.45 -19.77
C MET A 117 7.79 -2.31 -20.78
N THR A 118 6.83 -1.43 -20.54
CA THR A 118 5.66 -1.26 -21.41
C THR A 118 5.88 -0.29 -22.56
N GLY A 119 6.95 0.50 -22.54
CA GLY A 119 7.23 1.54 -23.54
C GLY A 119 6.27 2.73 -23.50
N SER A 120 5.27 2.72 -22.61
CA SER A 120 4.28 3.77 -22.46
C SER A 120 4.01 4.06 -20.99
N PHE A 121 4.40 5.27 -20.56
CA PHE A 121 4.14 5.74 -19.19
C PHE A 121 2.66 5.72 -18.84
N LEU A 122 1.77 6.02 -19.79
CA LEU A 122 0.33 6.07 -19.55
C LEU A 122 -0.25 4.67 -19.26
N SER A 123 0.21 3.65 -19.99
CA SER A 123 -0.17 2.25 -19.73
C SER A 123 0.35 1.77 -18.38
N ALA A 124 1.60 2.13 -18.04
CA ALA A 124 2.22 1.83 -16.76
C ALA A 124 1.47 2.50 -15.60
N LEU A 125 0.96 3.72 -15.82
CA LEU A 125 0.15 4.47 -14.85
C LEU A 125 -1.14 3.73 -14.49
N GLY A 126 -1.82 3.13 -15.48
CA GLY A 126 -3.05 2.38 -15.26
C GLY A 126 -2.84 1.21 -14.29
N VAL A 127 -1.82 0.38 -14.54
CA VAL A 127 -1.49 -0.77 -13.68
C VAL A 127 -0.97 -0.31 -12.31
N SER A 128 -0.14 0.73 -12.30
CA SER A 128 0.48 1.23 -11.06
C SER A 128 -0.51 1.99 -10.18
N CYS A 129 -1.59 2.54 -10.74
CA CYS A 129 -2.68 3.14 -9.99
C CYS A 129 -3.28 2.13 -9.00
N TRP A 130 -3.40 0.86 -9.41
CA TRP A 130 -3.87 -0.20 -8.53
C TRP A 130 -2.93 -0.43 -7.33
N MET A 131 -1.61 -0.40 -7.56
CA MET A 131 -0.61 -0.50 -6.47
C MET A 131 -0.76 0.66 -5.48
N GLY A 132 -0.91 1.89 -5.98
CA GLY A 132 -1.13 3.07 -5.13
C GLY A 132 -2.43 3.00 -4.32
N LEU A 133 -3.53 2.52 -4.94
CA LEU A 133 -4.80 2.33 -4.24
C LEU A 133 -4.67 1.28 -3.12
N CYS A 134 -3.97 0.17 -3.36
CA CYS A 134 -3.71 -0.84 -2.34
C CYS A 134 -2.89 -0.26 -1.16
N ALA A 135 -1.86 0.54 -1.46
CA ALA A 135 -1.05 1.21 -0.45
C ALA A 135 -1.87 2.22 0.38
N ALA A 136 -2.72 3.02 -0.29
CA ALA A 136 -3.64 3.95 0.35
C ALA A 136 -4.65 3.24 1.26
N ALA A 137 -5.24 2.13 0.80
CA ALA A 137 -6.16 1.32 1.58
C ALA A 137 -5.48 0.71 2.82
N GLY A 138 -4.27 0.20 2.68
CA GLY A 138 -3.46 -0.28 3.79
C GLY A 138 -3.20 0.81 4.83
N ARG A 139 -2.86 2.03 4.37
CA ARG A 139 -2.63 3.16 5.27
C ARG A 139 -3.91 3.65 5.95
N LEU A 140 -5.03 3.67 5.24
CA LEU A 140 -6.35 3.99 5.79
C LEU A 140 -6.75 2.98 6.88
N ALA A 141 -6.52 1.69 6.65
CA ALA A 141 -6.79 0.62 7.60
C ALA A 141 -5.95 0.71 8.88
N ALA A 142 -4.71 1.23 8.77
CA ALA A 142 -3.85 1.50 9.92
C ALA A 142 -4.42 2.63 10.80
N PHE A 143 -4.88 3.73 10.19
CA PHE A 143 -5.40 4.88 10.92
C PHE A 143 -6.81 4.70 11.50
N ARG A 144 -7.65 3.85 10.89
CA ARG A 144 -9.01 3.58 11.38
C ARG A 144 -9.04 3.08 12.82
N LYS A 145 -8.03 2.31 13.25
CA LYS A 145 -7.96 1.77 14.63
C LYS A 145 -7.37 2.77 15.64
N SER A 146 -6.59 3.75 15.18
CA SER A 146 -5.92 4.73 16.05
C SER A 146 -6.79 5.92 16.43
N GLY A 147 -8.03 6.01 15.92
CA GLY A 147 -8.93 7.15 16.16
C GLY A 147 -8.40 8.48 15.61
N ALA A 148 -7.38 8.46 14.75
CA ALA A 148 -6.69 9.65 14.24
C ALA A 148 -7.62 10.56 13.43
N PHE A 149 -8.58 9.98 12.71
CA PHE A 149 -9.60 10.74 11.97
C PHE A 149 -10.68 11.35 12.87
N HIS A 150 -10.91 10.78 14.06
CA HIS A 150 -11.94 11.27 14.96
C HIS A 150 -11.53 12.60 15.60
N ARG A 151 -10.26 12.74 16.02
CA ARG A 151 -9.74 13.99 16.61
C ARG A 151 -9.77 15.18 15.66
N VAL A 152 -9.58 14.95 14.36
CA VAL A 152 -9.61 16.02 13.35
C VAL A 152 -11.03 16.52 13.09
N LEU A 153 -12.04 15.65 13.23
CA LEU A 153 -13.44 16.00 12.99
C LEU A 153 -14.12 16.62 14.21
N THR A 154 -13.63 16.34 15.44
CA THR A 154 -14.23 16.88 16.67
C THR A 154 -13.62 18.19 17.17
N GLY A 155 -12.47 18.63 16.63
CA GLY A 155 -11.91 19.96 16.91
C GLY A 155 -11.33 20.16 18.32
N ASP A 156 -10.88 19.09 18.99
CA ASP A 156 -10.27 19.10 20.34
C ASP A 156 -8.74 19.24 20.37
#